data_AF-A0A7J0D460-F1
#
_entry.id   AF-A0A7J0D460-F1
#
_cell.length_a   1.000
_cell.length_b   1.000
_cell.length_c   1.000
_cell.angle_alpha   90.00
_cell.angle_beta   90.00
_cell.angle_gamma   90.00
#
_symmetry.space_group_name_H-M   'P 1'
#
loop_
_entity.id
_entity.type
_entity.pdbx_description
1 polymer ?
#
loop_
_entity_poly.entity_id
_entity_poly.type
_entity_poly.pdbx_seq_one_letter_code
_entity_poly.pdbx_strand_id
1 'polypeptide(L)'
;MNDQCAPYRAKLKAEPFASIVPDRRPVVKVHAGIGLAKLAVGYEEFKGARGGEIYGRTADGWELLYRVESGTQFEDLPWRKEETT
;
A
#
# COMPACT_ATOMS: atom_id res chain seq x y z
N MET A 1 -8.00 13.13 4.62
CA MET A 1 -7.14 12.09 5.23
C MET A 1 -5.69 12.52 5.07
N ASN A 2 -4.93 12.68 6.17
CA ASN A 2 -3.50 13.00 6.12
C ASN A 2 -2.78 11.98 5.22
N ASP A 3 -1.92 12.46 4.33
CA ASP A 3 -1.23 11.63 3.34
C ASP A 3 -0.10 10.82 3.99
N GLN A 4 -0.49 9.78 4.74
CA GLN A 4 0.43 8.94 5.52
C GLN A 4 1.52 8.28 4.65
N CYS A 5 1.28 8.12 3.35
CA CYS A 5 2.23 7.51 2.43
C CYS A 5 3.27 8.50 1.89
N ALA A 6 2.95 9.80 1.80
CA ALA A 6 3.83 10.83 1.25
C ALA A 6 5.31 10.71 1.68
N PRO A 7 5.66 10.56 2.98
CA PRO A 7 7.07 10.47 3.39
C PRO A 7 7.79 9.19 2.92
N TYR A 8 7.04 8.14 2.55
CA TYR A 8 7.60 6.83 2.24
C TYR A 8 7.56 6.47 0.74
N ARG A 9 6.91 7.28 -0.11
CA ARG A 9 6.72 6.97 -1.53
C ARG A 9 8.04 6.73 -2.27
N ALA A 10 9.03 7.60 -2.08
CA ALA A 10 10.34 7.46 -2.71
C ALA A 10 11.01 6.13 -2.32
N LYS A 11 10.98 5.79 -1.02
CA LYS A 11 11.49 4.53 -0.50
C LYS A 11 10.77 3.32 -1.12
N LEU A 12 9.44 3.34 -1.16
CA LEU A 12 8.63 2.23 -1.71
C LEU A 12 8.70 2.08 -3.24
N LYS A 13 9.20 3.09 -3.96
CA LYS A 13 9.53 2.98 -5.40
C LYS A 13 10.93 2.40 -5.61
N ALA A 14 11.85 2.61 -4.67
CA ALA A 14 13.26 2.20 -4.79
C ALA A 14 13.56 0.83 -4.14
N GLU A 15 12.81 0.44 -3.12
CA GLU A 15 13.11 -0.71 -2.28
C GLU A 15 11.94 -1.72 -2.22
N PRO A 16 12.25 -3.02 -2.05
CA PRO A 16 11.23 -4.02 -1.78
C PRO A 16 10.47 -3.74 -0.48
N PHE A 17 9.18 -4.03 -0.50
CA PHE A 17 8.32 -3.83 0.67
C PHE A 17 7.24 -4.91 0.76
N ALA A 18 6.56 -5.01 1.91
CA ALA A 18 5.53 -6.03 2.13
C ALA A 18 4.15 -5.41 2.32
N SER A 19 3.12 -6.17 1.94
CA SER A 19 1.72 -5.88 2.26
C SER A 19 1.10 -7.03 3.04
N ILE A 20 0.30 -6.71 4.05
CA ILE A 20 -0.55 -7.67 4.76
C ILE A 20 -2.00 -7.33 4.46
N VAL A 21 -2.72 -8.25 3.81
CA VAL A 21 -4.13 -8.10 3.42
C VAL A 21 -4.88 -9.35 3.88
N PRO A 22 -5.59 -9.30 5.03
CA PRO A 22 -6.25 -10.46 5.63
C PRO A 22 -7.19 -11.20 4.69
N ASP A 23 -7.92 -10.44 3.87
CA ASP A 23 -8.92 -10.93 2.92
C ASP A 23 -8.35 -11.34 1.56
N ARG A 24 -7.03 -11.52 1.46
CA ARG A 24 -6.36 -12.01 0.25
C ARG A 24 -5.57 -13.29 0.55
N ARG A 25 -5.36 -14.10 -0.49
CA ARG A 25 -4.40 -15.21 -0.47
C ARG A 25 -3.33 -14.99 -1.55
N PRO A 26 -2.03 -15.02 -1.20
CA PRO A 26 -1.50 -15.09 0.17
C PRO A 26 -1.82 -13.83 0.98
N VAL A 27 -1.91 -13.98 2.31
CA VAL A 27 -2.18 -12.86 3.25
C VAL A 27 -1.04 -11.85 3.22
N VAL A 28 0.19 -12.35 3.20
CA VAL A 28 1.41 -11.55 3.12
C VAL A 28 1.99 -11.66 1.72
N LYS A 29 2.38 -10.53 1.13
CA LYS A 29 3.06 -10.49 -0.17
C LYS A 29 4.17 -9.45 -0.17
N VAL A 30 5.31 -9.80 -0.74
CA VAL A 30 6.44 -8.89 -0.97
C VAL A 30 6.37 -8.35 -2.40
N HIS A 31 6.67 -7.07 -2.55
CA HIS A 31 6.57 -6.30 -3.78
C HIS A 31 7.90 -5.61 -4.07
N ALA A 32 8.24 -5.51 -5.35
CA ALA A 32 9.42 -4.77 -5.79
C ALA A 32 9.17 -3.25 -5.93
N GLY A 33 7.92 -2.79 -5.93
CA GLY A 33 7.57 -1.39 -6.14
C GLY A 33 6.08 -1.08 -5.92
N ILE A 34 5.77 0.17 -5.60
CA ILE A 34 4.45 0.60 -5.09
C ILE A 34 3.26 0.20 -6.00
N GLY A 35 3.50 0.06 -7.31
CA GLY A 35 2.53 -0.41 -8.30
C GLY A 35 1.93 -1.78 -7.97
N LEU A 36 2.73 -2.74 -7.52
CA LEU A 36 2.26 -4.09 -7.18
C LEU A 36 1.47 -4.12 -5.87
N ALA A 37 1.72 -3.18 -4.95
CA ALA A 37 0.87 -3.03 -3.79
C ALA A 37 -0.47 -2.38 -4.10
N LYS A 38 -0.56 -1.48 -5.10
CA LYS A 38 -1.87 -1.04 -5.61
C LYS A 38 -2.76 -2.24 -5.94
N LEU A 39 -2.18 -3.27 -6.57
CA LEU A 39 -2.85 -4.53 -6.91
C LEU A 39 -3.08 -5.47 -5.71
N ALA A 40 -2.44 -5.22 -4.57
CA ALA A 40 -2.57 -6.06 -3.38
C ALA A 40 -3.70 -5.63 -2.47
N VAL A 41 -3.82 -4.33 -2.25
CA VAL A 41 -4.85 -3.73 -1.41
C VAL A 41 -6.06 -3.27 -2.22
N GLY A 42 -5.90 -2.99 -3.52
CA GLY A 42 -6.99 -2.64 -4.41
C GLY A 42 -7.93 -3.81 -4.71
N TYR A 43 -9.21 -3.51 -4.87
CA TYR A 43 -10.23 -4.45 -5.32
C TYR A 43 -11.14 -3.78 -6.34
N GLU A 44 -11.02 -4.28 -7.57
CA GLU A 44 -11.69 -3.73 -8.74
C GLU A 44 -13.21 -3.73 -8.58
N GLU A 45 -13.77 -4.77 -7.97
CA GLU A 45 -15.22 -4.91 -7.77
C GLU A 45 -15.81 -3.89 -6.77
N PHE A 46 -15.03 -3.34 -5.84
CA PHE A 46 -15.49 -2.26 -4.94
C PHE A 46 -15.03 -0.87 -5.35
N LYS A 47 -14.33 -0.72 -6.50
CA LYS A 47 -13.71 0.54 -6.90
C LYS A 47 -12.86 1.21 -5.79
N GLY A 48 -12.23 0.39 -4.94
CA GLY A 48 -11.55 0.87 -3.74
C GLY A 48 -10.59 -0.16 -3.17
N ALA A 49 -10.18 0.01 -1.92
CA ALA A 49 -9.32 -0.93 -1.22
C ALA A 49 -10.09 -1.91 -0.31
N ARG A 50 -9.59 -3.14 -0.20
CA ARG A 50 -10.00 -4.12 0.85
C ARG A 50 -9.45 -3.78 2.23
N GLY A 51 -8.57 -2.79 2.28
CA GLY A 51 -7.76 -2.47 3.43
C GLY A 51 -6.55 -3.38 3.56
N GLY A 52 -5.61 -2.94 4.39
CA GLY A 52 -4.37 -3.65 4.63
C GLY A 52 -3.25 -2.76 5.12
N GLU A 53 -2.14 -3.39 5.45
CA GLU A 53 -0.98 -2.75 6.05
C GLU A 53 0.20 -2.81 5.09
N ILE A 54 0.95 -1.71 4.99
CA ILE A 54 2.13 -1.61 4.13
C ILE A 54 3.36 -1.47 5.02
N TYR A 55 4.32 -2.38 4.84
CA TYR A 55 5.52 -2.49 5.65
C TYR A 55 6.77 -2.21 4.82
N GLY A 56 7.63 -1.33 5.30
CA GLY A 56 8.94 -1.06 4.75
C GLY A 56 10.01 -1.93 5.39
N ARG A 57 11.06 -2.25 4.63
CA ARG A 57 12.20 -2.97 5.17
C ARG A 57 13.06 -2.06 6.04
N THR A 58 13.58 -2.59 7.14
CA THR A 58 14.57 -1.98 8.01
C THR A 58 15.75 -2.93 8.23
N ALA A 59 16.81 -2.49 8.91
CA ALA A 59 17.94 -3.36 9.24
C ALA A 59 17.51 -4.56 10.12
N ASP A 60 16.54 -4.34 11.00
CA ASP A 60 16.09 -5.30 12.01
C ASP A 60 14.81 -6.06 11.60
N GLY A 61 14.23 -5.77 10.43
CA GLY A 61 13.05 -6.48 9.93
C GLY A 61 12.12 -5.60 9.09
N TRP A 62 10.87 -5.48 9.55
CA TRP A 62 9.78 -4.83 8.85
C TRP A 62 9.10 -3.80 9.76
N GLU A 63 8.88 -2.60 9.24
CA GLU A 63 8.23 -1.48 9.92
C GLU A 63 6.92 -1.12 9.22
N LEU A 64 5.84 -0.94 9.99
CA LEU A 64 4.59 -0.44 9.44
C LEU A 64 4.77 1.03 9.00
N LEU A 65 4.57 1.29 7.72
CA LEU A 65 4.66 2.64 7.17
C LEU A 65 3.30 3.34 7.16
N TYR A 66 2.27 2.64 6.70
CA TYR A 66 0.91 3.15 6.70
C TYR A 66 -0.13 2.03 6.58
N ARG A 67 -1.35 2.38 6.96
CA ARG A 67 -2.54 1.53 6.81
C ARG A 67 -3.47 2.11 5.75
N VAL A 68 -4.10 1.23 5.01
CA VAL A 68 -5.22 1.55 4.12
C VAL A 68 -6.46 0.94 4.76
N GLU A 69 -7.47 1.76 5.02
CA GLU A 69 -8.73 1.29 5.55
C GLU A 69 -9.56 0.60 4.46
N SER A 70 -10.32 -0.42 4.84
CA SER A 70 -11.27 -1.06 3.91
C SER A 70 -12.32 -0.05 3.45
N GLY A 71 -12.68 -0.09 2.17
CA GLY A 71 -13.60 0.86 1.55
C GLY A 71 -12.98 2.21 1.15
N THR A 72 -11.67 2.41 1.35
CA THR A 72 -10.97 3.60 0.82
C THR A 72 -11.15 3.65 -0.69
N GLN A 73 -11.70 4.76 -1.21
CA GLN A 73 -11.93 4.95 -2.64
C GLN A 73 -10.62 5.04 -3.41
N PHE A 74 -10.62 4.65 -4.70
CA PHE A 74 -9.40 4.66 -5.52
C PHE A 74 -8.69 6.01 -5.56
N GLU A 75 -9.43 7.12 -5.60
CA GLU A 75 -8.91 8.48 -5.63
C GLU A 75 -8.23 8.89 -4.31
N ASP A 76 -8.72 8.37 -3.19
CA ASP A 76 -8.19 8.64 -1.85
C ASP A 76 -6.98 7.77 -1.51
N LEU A 77 -6.64 6.81 -2.38
CA LEU A 77 -5.53 5.92 -2.11
C LEU A 77 -4.20 6.68 -2.03
N PRO A 78 -3.36 6.33 -1.05
CA PRO A 78 -2.15 7.07 -0.73
C PRO A 78 -1.12 7.22 -1.85
N TRP A 79 -1.23 6.50 -2.97
CA TRP A 79 -0.32 6.57 -4.11
C TRP A 79 -0.93 7.23 -5.36
N ARG A 80 -2.23 7.54 -5.37
CA ARG A 80 -2.93 8.16 -6.52
C ARG A 80 -2.81 9.68 -6.54
N LYS A 81 -2.53 10.31 -5.41
CA LYS A 81 -2.40 11.78 -5.29
C LYS A 81 -1.28 12.40 -6.16
N GLU A 82 -0.27 11.64 -6.59
CA GLU A 82 0.73 12.11 -7.58
C GLU A 82 0.24 12.00 -9.04
N GLU A 83 -0.67 11.06 -9.37
CA GLU A 83 -1.12 10.85 -10.75
C GLU A 83 -2.08 11.96 -11.23
N THR A 84 -2.51 12.84 -10.33
CA THR A 84 -3.46 13.93 -10.60
C THR A 84 -2.80 15.31 -10.66
N THR A 85 -1.46 15.38 -10.64
CA THR A 85 -0.69 16.64 -10.77
C THR A 85 0.04 16.68 -12.10
#